data_AF-A0A250WZD8-F1
#
_entry.id   AF-A0A250WZD8-F1
#
_cell.length_a   1.000
_cell.length_b   1.000
_cell.length_c   1.000
_cell.angle_alpha   90.00
_cell.angle_beta   90.00
_cell.angle_gamma   90.00
#
_symmetry.space_group_name_H-M   'P 1'
#
loop_
_entity.id
_entity.type
_entity.pdbx_description
1 polymer ?
#
loop_
_entity_poly.entity_id
_entity_poly.type
_entity_poly.pdbx_seq_one_letter_code
_entity_poly.pdbx_strand_id
1 'polypeptide(L)'
;MAKYGVWMLEKLVFQYCRNDGSSQGIREFLSQTLPTFKAKNPQMIIKVKTQAHQHPKLFGYYRSGRCKPIDVKNKSSAEIEEHISWLRSSHGRDQDYKVTTSRHLSRNPSVQGMWSINTFATQLERRNARALAVGK
;
A
#
# COMPACT_ATOMS: atom_id res chain seq x y z
N MET A 1 -5.24 3.28 1.30
CA MET A 1 -4.63 3.82 0.09
C MET A 1 -5.69 3.89 -0.97
N ALA A 2 -5.85 5.07 -1.54
CA ALA A 2 -6.53 5.22 -2.81
C ALA A 2 -5.48 5.35 -3.92
N LYS A 3 -5.82 4.90 -5.13
CA LYS A 3 -5.07 5.12 -6.36
C LYS A 3 -6.01 5.81 -7.34
N TYR A 4 -5.63 6.98 -7.85
CA TYR A 4 -6.46 7.76 -8.77
C TYR A 4 -7.88 8.01 -8.23
N GLY A 5 -8.00 8.35 -6.95
CA GLY A 5 -9.29 8.58 -6.28
C GLY A 5 -10.08 7.31 -5.92
N VAL A 6 -9.64 6.12 -6.34
CA VAL A 6 -10.34 4.87 -6.05
C VAL A 6 -9.65 4.09 -4.94
N TRP A 7 -10.43 3.57 -4.00
CA TRP A 7 -9.93 2.81 -2.87
C TRP A 7 -9.42 1.44 -3.28
N MET A 8 -8.23 1.07 -2.78
CA MET A 8 -7.66 -0.24 -3.13
C MET A 8 -8.26 -1.38 -2.31
N LEU A 9 -8.67 -1.13 -1.07
CA LEU A 9 -9.34 -2.11 -0.21
C LEU A 9 -10.83 -2.14 -0.54
N GLU A 10 -11.34 -3.25 -1.10
CA GLU A 10 -12.75 -3.39 -1.48
C GLU A 10 -13.59 -3.99 -0.38
N LYS A 11 -13.04 -5.00 0.31
CA LYS A 11 -13.81 -5.78 1.26
C LYS A 11 -12.98 -6.12 2.48
N LEU A 12 -13.56 -5.87 3.65
CA LEU A 12 -13.00 -6.25 4.94
C LEU A 12 -13.88 -7.31 5.57
N VAL A 13 -13.29 -8.46 5.90
CA VAL A 13 -13.99 -9.56 6.55
C VAL A 13 -13.44 -9.78 7.94
N PHE A 14 -14.32 -9.69 8.93
CA PHE A 14 -14.05 -10.03 10.32
C PHE A 14 -14.39 -11.49 10.53
N GLN A 15 -13.44 -12.30 10.97
CA GLN A 15 -13.66 -13.67 11.39
C GLN A 15 -13.37 -13.79 12.89
N TYR A 16 -14.32 -14.26 13.67
CA TYR A 16 -14.14 -14.41 15.13
C TYR A 16 -15.02 -15.51 15.72
N CYS A 17 -14.67 -15.95 16.94
CA CYS A 17 -15.48 -16.86 17.72
C CYS A 17 -16.30 -16.09 18.77
N ARG A 18 -17.55 -16.50 19.01
CA ARG A 18 -18.45 -15.82 19.95
C ARG A 18 -18.05 -16.03 21.42
N ASN A 19 -17.49 -17.20 21.74
CA ASN A 19 -17.26 -17.65 23.12
C ASN A 19 -15.78 -17.67 23.53
N ASP A 20 -14.87 -17.57 22.56
CA ASP A 20 -13.44 -17.65 22.84
C ASP A 20 -12.92 -16.34 23.46
N GLY A 21 -12.13 -16.47 24.53
CA GLY A 21 -11.47 -15.33 25.19
C GLY A 21 -10.55 -14.58 24.23
N SER A 22 -9.93 -15.29 23.29
CA SER A 22 -9.02 -14.64 22.34
C SER A 22 -9.69 -13.69 21.35
N SER A 23 -11.01 -13.83 21.18
CA SER A 23 -11.87 -12.97 20.37
C SER A 23 -12.56 -11.87 21.21
N GLN A 24 -12.07 -11.54 22.41
CA GLN A 24 -12.68 -10.48 23.22
C GLN A 24 -12.62 -9.10 22.53
N GLY A 25 -11.43 -8.61 22.20
CA GLY A 25 -11.30 -7.25 21.64
C GLY A 25 -12.00 -7.05 20.31
N ILE A 26 -12.09 -8.09 19.47
CA ILE A 26 -12.84 -7.99 18.20
C ILE A 26 -14.36 -7.92 18.45
N ARG A 27 -14.88 -8.58 19.49
CA ARG A 27 -16.30 -8.49 19.87
C ARG A 27 -16.64 -7.07 20.36
N GLU A 28 -15.76 -6.48 21.16
CA GLU A 28 -15.87 -5.10 21.62
C GLU A 28 -15.81 -4.11 20.45
N PHE A 29 -14.89 -4.30 19.51
CA PHE A 29 -14.81 -3.48 18.30
C PHE A 29 -16.09 -3.57 17.45
N LEU A 30 -16.60 -4.79 17.25
CA LEU A 30 -17.81 -5.03 16.46
C LEU A 30 -19.06 -4.41 17.07
N SER A 31 -19.16 -4.33 18.40
CA SER A 31 -20.32 -3.76 19.08
C SER A 31 -20.26 -2.23 19.17
N GLN A 32 -19.10 -1.66 19.49
CA GLN A 32 -18.96 -0.23 19.77
C GLN A 32 -18.52 0.59 18.56
N THR A 33 -17.45 0.17 17.89
CA THR A 33 -16.72 0.99 16.91
C THR A 33 -17.16 0.74 15.47
N LEU A 34 -17.65 -0.47 15.16
CA LEU A 34 -18.02 -0.85 13.80
C LEU A 34 -19.08 0.06 13.14
N PRO A 35 -20.17 0.49 13.83
CA PRO A 35 -21.19 1.34 13.21
C PRO A 35 -20.62 2.68 12.74
N THR A 36 -19.79 3.32 13.57
CA THR A 36 -19.15 4.60 13.24
C THR A 36 -18.11 4.41 12.12
N PHE A 37 -17.35 3.31 12.16
CA PHE A 37 -16.40 2.97 11.10
C PHE A 37 -17.10 2.75 9.75
N LYS A 38 -18.23 2.05 9.72
CA LYS A 38 -19.02 1.81 8.51
C LYS A 38 -19.58 3.11 7.94
N ALA A 39 -20.08 4.01 8.80
CA ALA A 39 -20.58 5.32 8.38
C ALA A 39 -19.46 6.19 7.75
N LYS A 40 -18.23 6.12 8.27
CA LYS A 40 -17.08 6.85 7.73
C LYS A 40 -16.53 6.26 6.42
N ASN A 41 -16.80 4.99 6.12
CA ASN A 41 -16.22 4.30 4.96
C ASN A 41 -17.31 3.54 4.17
N PRO A 42 -18.28 4.24 3.55
CA PRO A 42 -19.36 3.59 2.79
C PRO A 42 -18.88 2.85 1.53
N GLN A 43 -17.72 3.21 0.99
CA GLN A 43 -17.15 2.62 -0.23
C GLN A 43 -16.65 1.18 -0.09
N MET A 44 -16.46 0.68 1.13
CA MET A 44 -15.94 -0.67 1.36
C MET A 44 -17.01 -1.63 1.87
N ILE A 45 -16.95 -2.88 1.41
CA ILE A 45 -17.86 -3.94 1.81
C ILE A 45 -17.36 -4.55 3.11
N ILE A 46 -18.11 -4.39 4.18
CA ILE A 46 -17.79 -5.01 5.46
C ILE A 46 -18.62 -6.28 5.63
N LYS A 47 -17.97 -7.42 5.90
CA LYS A 47 -18.63 -8.67 6.26
C LYS A 47 -18.14 -9.18 7.60
N VAL A 48 -19.05 -9.77 8.37
CA VAL A 48 -18.74 -10.39 9.66
C VAL A 48 -19.06 -11.88 9.54
N LYS A 49 -18.13 -12.72 9.95
CA LYS A 49 -18.24 -14.18 9.95
C LYS A 49 -17.93 -14.69 11.35
N THR A 50 -18.87 -15.43 11.93
CA THR A 50 -18.62 -16.15 13.17
C THR A 50 -18.12 -17.55 12.82
N GLN A 51 -16.96 -17.93 13.35
CA GLN A 51 -16.42 -19.28 13.25
C GLN A 51 -16.05 -19.79 14.63
N ALA A 52 -16.59 -20.95 15.00
CA ALA A 52 -16.27 -21.61 16.26
C ALA A 52 -14.85 -22.19 16.23
N HIS A 53 -14.22 -22.28 17.40
CA HIS A 53 -12.91 -22.92 17.60
C HIS A 53 -11.77 -22.37 16.73
N GLN A 54 -11.85 -21.09 16.32
CA GLN A 54 -10.84 -20.43 15.53
C GLN A 54 -10.46 -19.09 16.16
N HIS A 55 -9.16 -18.78 16.14
CA HIS A 55 -8.65 -17.48 16.55
C HIS A 55 -9.16 -16.37 15.62
N PRO A 56 -9.33 -15.13 16.13
CA PRO A 56 -9.90 -14.06 15.34
C PRO A 56 -8.91 -13.58 14.28
N LYS A 57 -9.42 -13.37 13.06
CA LYS A 57 -8.65 -12.92 11.89
C LYS A 57 -9.39 -11.81 11.15
N LEU A 58 -8.63 -10.88 10.60
CA LEU A 58 -9.09 -9.88 9.66
C LEU A 58 -8.62 -10.25 8.26
N PHE A 59 -9.51 -10.18 7.27
CA PHE A 59 -9.15 -10.36 5.88
C PHE A 59 -9.44 -9.08 5.11
N GLY A 60 -8.38 -8.46 4.60
CA GLY A 60 -8.48 -7.35 3.66
C GLY A 60 -8.37 -7.83 2.21
N TYR A 61 -9.46 -7.77 1.47
CA TYR A 61 -9.51 -8.06 0.04
C TYR A 61 -9.36 -6.77 -0.76
N TYR A 62 -8.37 -6.75 -1.65
CA TYR A 62 -8.03 -5.59 -2.47
C TYR A 62 -8.51 -5.76 -3.91
N ARG A 63 -8.71 -4.64 -4.64
CA ARG A 63 -9.09 -4.63 -6.07
C ARG A 63 -8.14 -5.43 -6.96
N SER A 64 -6.89 -5.59 -6.53
CA SER A 64 -5.88 -6.39 -7.22
C SER A 64 -6.13 -7.90 -7.17
N GLY A 65 -7.21 -8.36 -6.50
CA GLY A 65 -7.50 -9.77 -6.26
C GLY A 65 -6.74 -10.36 -5.07
N ARG A 66 -5.83 -9.60 -4.45
CA ARG A 66 -5.03 -10.07 -3.31
C ARG A 66 -5.82 -9.99 -2.00
N CYS A 67 -5.54 -10.94 -1.11
CA CYS A 67 -6.08 -10.98 0.24
C CYS A 67 -4.93 -10.88 1.26
N LYS A 68 -5.06 -9.98 2.23
CA LYS A 68 -4.13 -9.89 3.37
C LYS A 68 -4.84 -10.37 4.64
N PRO A 69 -4.54 -11.59 5.13
CA PRO A 69 -4.95 -12.03 6.45
C PRO A 69 -4.09 -11.36 7.52
N ILE A 70 -4.70 -10.92 8.62
CA ILE A 70 -4.03 -10.46 9.83
C ILE A 70 -4.64 -11.20 11.01
N ASP A 71 -3.80 -11.84 11.81
CA ASP A 71 -4.23 -12.45 13.07
C ASP A 71 -4.33 -11.37 14.15
N VAL A 72 -5.45 -11.33 14.86
CA VAL A 72 -5.75 -10.31 15.89
C VAL A 72 -6.07 -10.96 17.24
N LYS A 73 -5.41 -12.09 17.52
CA LYS A 73 -5.56 -12.86 18.76
C LYS A 73 -5.16 -12.00 19.97
N ASN A 74 -6.02 -11.92 20.98
CA ASN A 74 -5.78 -11.19 22.23
C ASN A 74 -5.44 -9.70 22.04
N LYS A 75 -5.82 -9.11 20.90
CA LYS A 75 -5.65 -7.69 20.64
C LYS A 75 -6.83 -6.91 21.21
N SER A 76 -6.56 -5.72 21.74
CA SER A 76 -7.58 -4.77 22.20
C SER A 76 -8.35 -4.18 21.01
N SER A 77 -9.52 -3.60 21.28
CA SER A 77 -10.32 -2.91 20.26
C SER A 77 -9.53 -1.79 19.54
N ALA A 78 -8.69 -1.06 20.28
CA ALA A 78 -7.85 0.01 19.74
C ALA A 78 -6.74 -0.53 18.81
N GLU A 79 -6.01 -1.57 19.21
CA GLU A 79 -5.01 -2.22 18.34
C GLU A 79 -5.64 -2.80 17.08
N ILE A 80 -6.87 -3.34 17.19
CA ILE A 80 -7.63 -3.83 16.04
C ILE A 80 -7.96 -2.68 15.08
N GLU A 81 -8.35 -1.51 15.60
CA GLU A 81 -8.57 -0.32 14.79
C GLU A 81 -7.31 0.13 14.06
N GLU A 82 -6.14 0.06 14.71
CA GLU A 82 -4.85 0.34 14.07
C GLU A 82 -4.57 -0.63 12.91
N HIS A 83 -4.79 -1.93 13.11
CA HIS A 83 -4.63 -2.93 12.05
C HIS A 83 -5.61 -2.69 10.88
N ILE A 84 -6.85 -2.30 11.17
CA ILE A 84 -7.82 -1.93 10.15
C ILE A 84 -7.38 -0.67 9.41
N SER A 85 -6.88 0.35 10.12
CA SER A 85 -6.34 1.57 9.53
C SER A 85 -5.13 1.27 8.64
N TRP A 86 -4.27 0.33 9.03
CA TRP A 86 -3.16 -0.15 8.22
C TRP A 86 -3.62 -0.86 6.94
N LEU A 87 -4.60 -1.78 7.03
CA LEU A 87 -5.23 -2.40 5.86
C LEU A 87 -5.87 -1.35 4.96
N ARG A 88 -6.61 -0.42 5.56
CA ARG A 88 -7.25 0.70 4.86
C ARG A 88 -6.21 1.53 4.14
N SER A 89 -5.04 1.76 4.74
CA SER A 89 -3.94 2.59 4.24
C SER A 89 -2.97 1.85 3.31
N SER A 90 -3.17 0.56 3.09
CA SER A 90 -2.32 -0.29 2.24
C SER A 90 -2.83 -0.40 0.80
N HIS A 91 -1.94 -0.80 -0.12
CA HIS A 91 -2.25 -1.04 -1.54
C HIS A 91 -2.50 -2.52 -1.89
N GLY A 92 -2.40 -3.42 -0.91
CA GLY A 92 -2.54 -4.87 -1.12
C GLY A 92 -1.34 -5.57 -1.74
N ARG A 93 -0.26 -4.85 -2.09
CA ARG A 93 1.01 -5.44 -2.56
C ARG A 93 1.80 -6.05 -1.41
N ASP A 94 2.67 -7.01 -1.72
CA ASP A 94 3.58 -7.58 -0.74
C ASP A 94 4.57 -6.51 -0.27
N GLN A 95 4.93 -6.61 1.00
CA GLN A 95 5.96 -5.77 1.60
C GLN A 95 7.31 -6.41 1.23
N ASP A 96 7.72 -6.24 -0.02
CA ASP A 96 9.09 -6.58 -0.42
C ASP A 96 10.02 -5.62 0.35
N TYR A 97 10.78 -6.15 1.32
CA TYR A 97 11.82 -5.40 2.02
C TYR A 97 13.06 -5.25 1.11
N LYS A 98 12.88 -4.66 -0.07
CA LYS A 98 14.04 -4.35 -0.92
C LYS A 98 14.75 -3.14 -0.33
N VAL A 99 15.96 -3.37 0.16
CA VAL A 99 16.93 -2.29 0.44
C VAL A 99 17.14 -1.56 -0.87
N THR A 100 16.40 -0.47 -1.07
CA THR A 100 16.43 0.27 -2.32
C THR A 100 17.50 1.35 -2.17
N THR A 101 18.50 1.33 -3.06
CA THR A 101 19.61 2.31 -3.06
C THR A 101 19.10 3.75 -3.23
N SER A 102 18.02 3.95 -3.98
CA SER A 102 17.38 5.26 -4.16
C SER A 102 15.92 5.26 -3.65
N ARG A 103 15.56 6.27 -2.86
CA ARG A 103 14.18 6.44 -2.36
C ARG A 103 13.17 6.78 -3.46
N HIS A 104 13.64 7.37 -4.56
CA HIS A 104 12.78 7.87 -5.63
C HIS A 104 12.90 7.00 -6.88
N LEU A 105 11.77 6.44 -7.32
CA LEU A 105 11.67 5.68 -8.56
C LEU A 105 10.84 6.50 -9.55
N SER A 106 11.49 7.07 -10.56
CA SER A 106 10.81 7.71 -11.68
C SER A 106 10.88 6.80 -12.90
N ARG A 107 9.77 6.65 -13.62
CA ARG A 107 9.76 5.96 -14.92
C ARG A 107 10.50 6.78 -15.99
N ASN A 108 10.50 8.10 -15.84
CA ASN A 108 11.12 9.05 -16.75
C ASN A 108 12.10 9.90 -15.94
N PRO A 109 13.34 9.42 -15.72
CA PRO A 109 14.31 10.11 -14.87
C PRO A 109 14.81 11.43 -15.46
N SER A 110 14.79 11.56 -16.79
CA SER A 110 15.11 12.80 -17.50
C SER A 110 13.96 13.24 -18.39
N VAL A 111 13.63 14.53 -18.35
CA VAL A 111 12.61 15.16 -19.21
C VAL A 111 13.19 15.47 -20.60
N GLN A 112 14.44 15.95 -20.66
CA GLN A 112 15.10 16.33 -21.91
C GLN A 112 15.74 15.14 -22.63
N GLY A 113 16.00 14.05 -21.91
CA GLY A 113 16.74 12.89 -22.39
C GLY A 113 17.96 12.59 -21.52
N MET A 114 18.38 11.33 -21.50
CA MET A 114 19.61 10.95 -20.81
C MET A 114 20.82 11.42 -21.61
N TRP A 115 21.89 11.79 -20.91
CA TRP A 115 23.16 12.06 -21.58
C TRP A 115 23.65 10.80 -22.29
N SER A 116 24.15 10.98 -23.51
CA SER A 116 24.85 9.98 -24.30
C SER A 116 26.15 10.60 -24.83
N ILE A 117 27.10 9.77 -25.23
CA ILE A 117 28.38 10.20 -25.79
C ILE A 117 28.16 11.15 -27.00
N ASN A 118 27.09 10.92 -27.77
CA ASN A 118 26.78 11.70 -28.97
C ASN A 118 25.93 12.95 -28.70
N THR A 119 25.49 13.20 -27.45
CA THR A 119 24.58 14.31 -27.13
C THR A 119 25.13 15.68 -27.55
N PHE A 120 26.45 15.87 -27.50
CA PHE A 120 27.11 17.12 -27.90
C PHE A 120 28.15 16.92 -29.02
N ALA A 121 28.08 15.81 -29.76
CA ALA A 121 29.10 15.47 -30.76
C ALA A 121 29.28 16.57 -31.81
N THR A 122 28.19 17.10 -32.35
CA THR A 122 28.22 18.15 -33.38
C THR A 122 28.83 19.47 -32.87
N GLN A 123 28.60 19.82 -31.60
CA GLN A 123 29.20 21.01 -31.00
C GLN A 123 30.70 20.81 -30.74
N LEU A 124 31.09 19.60 -30.34
CA LEU A 124 32.50 19.23 -30.13
C LEU A 124 33.27 19.26 -31.46
N GLU A 125 32.72 18.66 -32.52
CA GLU A 125 33.29 18.68 -33.87
C GLU A 125 33.49 20.13 -34.36
N ARG A 126 32.46 20.98 -34.24
CA ARG A 126 32.54 22.41 -34.59
C ARG A 126 33.61 23.15 -33.78
N ARG A 127 33.73 22.84 -32.49
CA ARG A 127 34.74 23.45 -31.61
C ARG A 127 36.14 23.06 -32.01
N ASN A 128 36.37 21.78 -32.31
CA ASN A 128 37.67 21.26 -32.73
C ASN A 128 38.08 21.83 -34.09
N ALA A 129 37.18 21.92 -35.06
CA ALA A 129 37.43 22.55 -36.36
C ALA A 129 37.80 24.04 -36.21
N ARG A 130 37.13 24.78 -35.33
CA ARG A 130 37.48 26.17 -35.02
C ARG A 130 38.86 26.30 -34.37
N ALA A 131 39.20 25.42 -33.43
CA ALA A 131 40.50 25.43 -32.77
C ALA A 131 41.65 25.19 -33.77
N LEU A 132 41.47 24.25 -34.72
CA LEU A 132 42.43 24.01 -35.81
C LEU A 132 42.58 25.24 -36.72
N ALA A 133 41.50 25.97 -37.01
CA ALA A 133 41.53 27.16 -37.84
C ALA A 133 42.21 28.38 -37.18
N VAL A 134 42.23 28.46 -35.85
CA VAL A 134 42.79 29.60 -35.10
C VAL A 134 44.30 29.47 -34.85
N GLY A 135 44.90 28.31 -35.12
CA GLY A 135 46.36 28.14 -35.09
C GLY A 135 46.97 28.36 -33.70
N LYS A 136 46.88 27.36 -32.84
CA LYS A 136 47.86 27.11 -31.77
C LYS A 136 48.49 25.76 -32.01
#